data_AF-I0HD70-F1
#
_entry.id   AF-I0HD70-F1
#
_cell.length_a   1.000
_cell.length_b   1.000
_cell.length_c   1.000
_cell.angle_alpha   90.00
_cell.angle_beta   90.00
_cell.angle_gamma   90.00
#
_symmetry.space_group_name_H-M   'P 1'
#
loop_
_entity.id
_entity.type
_entity.pdbx_description
1 polymer ?
#
loop_
_entity_poly.entity_id
_entity_poly.type
_entity_poly.pdbx_seq_one_letter_code
_entity_poly.pdbx_strand_id
1 'polypeptide(L)'
;MTRSALVAVTVALVTCTVLTALTVPAATPALAAGRVATLSVNVAKPGETVRVTGTGWTAGTLLQFVTCGEGGLTGSAACDTRAAVATPVRADGRFVVDVQAGTPPRPCPCVVHIAEVQGSAIPVNLPISITGHPVGTIPAAATAARELTVQEFTLTGGTAAAWFGARDRLTLTYTVRNPTPAALTSATVQIRLGGGGDDNIFHQEVVEGLAPGQSRTVTVPVELPIAAFGRYVVSADVSGLAPVRVSHDAYPWGLILINALGIALIVWGLVRRLGRRRALRDVDPADALLPAVVRLGSLGAYLVFDDAPGSRRLRRHAGAQLSLDNLRALIGAGNGPGAGESVLDLDALGHVLARRYPRSISLLEENE
;
A
#
# COMPACT_ATOMS: atom_id res chain seq x y z
N MET A 1 -105.33 -33.58 -19.04
CA MET A 1 -106.20 -34.46 -18.24
C MET A 1 -105.31 -35.26 -17.30
N THR A 2 -105.53 -35.12 -15.98
CA THR A 2 -105.26 -36.08 -14.87
C THR A 2 -103.85 -36.66 -14.70
N ARG A 3 -103.25 -36.83 -13.52
CA ARG A 3 -103.49 -36.62 -12.08
C ARG A 3 -102.14 -37.04 -11.43
N SER A 4 -101.51 -36.19 -10.62
CA SER A 4 -101.30 -36.36 -9.17
C SER A 4 -100.52 -37.59 -8.65
N ALA A 5 -99.46 -37.28 -7.88
CA ALA A 5 -99.07 -37.91 -6.59
C ALA A 5 -98.48 -39.34 -6.60
N LEU A 6 -97.54 -39.79 -5.75
CA LEU A 6 -96.80 -39.24 -4.61
C LEU A 6 -95.63 -40.23 -4.33
N VAL A 7 -94.43 -39.71 -4.04
CA VAL A 7 -93.49 -40.10 -2.96
C VAL A 7 -93.16 -41.59 -2.68
N ALA A 8 -91.88 -41.97 -2.88
CA ALA A 8 -91.03 -42.73 -1.96
C ALA A 8 -89.60 -42.82 -2.57
N VAL A 9 -88.61 -42.04 -2.13
CA VAL A 9 -87.72 -42.31 -0.99
C VAL A 9 -86.61 -43.33 -1.35
N THR A 10 -85.37 -42.84 -1.30
CA THR A 10 -84.08 -43.55 -1.11
C THR A 10 -83.61 -44.55 -2.17
N VAL A 11 -82.53 -44.17 -2.87
CA VAL A 11 -81.30 -44.94 -3.20
C VAL A 11 -80.80 -44.47 -4.58
N ALA A 12 -79.98 -43.42 -4.62
CA ALA A 12 -79.01 -43.15 -5.71
C ALA A 12 -78.18 -41.87 -5.44
N LEU A 13 -77.81 -41.60 -4.19
CA LEU A 13 -76.98 -40.43 -3.84
C LEU A 13 -75.83 -40.85 -2.90
N VAL A 14 -75.05 -41.87 -3.28
CA VAL A 14 -73.93 -42.39 -2.44
C VAL A 14 -72.62 -42.66 -3.22
N THR A 15 -72.51 -42.41 -4.52
CA THR A 15 -71.27 -42.73 -5.26
C THR A 15 -70.80 -41.59 -6.16
N CYS A 16 -70.03 -40.66 -5.57
CA CYS A 16 -68.84 -40.01 -6.15
C CYS A 16 -68.36 -38.79 -5.34
N THR A 17 -68.63 -38.74 -4.03
CA THR A 17 -67.82 -37.97 -3.09
C THR A 17 -66.66 -38.86 -2.64
N VAL A 18 -65.45 -38.52 -3.07
CA VAL A 18 -64.10 -38.82 -2.51
C VAL A 18 -63.13 -38.87 -3.69
N LEU A 19 -62.74 -37.69 -4.17
CA LEU A 19 -61.49 -37.49 -4.90
C LEU A 19 -60.98 -36.06 -4.64
N THR A 20 -61.05 -35.60 -3.38
CA THR A 20 -60.24 -34.47 -2.92
C THR A 20 -58.84 -35.00 -2.66
N ALA A 21 -58.04 -34.94 -3.72
CA ALA A 21 -56.61 -35.20 -3.71
C ALA A 21 -55.93 -34.39 -2.60
N LEU A 22 -55.06 -35.06 -1.85
CA LEU A 22 -54.12 -34.45 -0.93
C LEU A 22 -53.21 -33.48 -1.71
N THR A 23 -53.48 -32.18 -1.62
CA THR A 23 -52.51 -31.15 -2.01
C THR A 23 -51.53 -30.97 -0.86
N VAL A 24 -50.37 -31.62 -0.95
CA VAL A 24 -49.21 -31.30 -0.11
C VAL A 24 -48.76 -29.88 -0.48
N PRO A 25 -48.65 -28.94 0.47
CA PRO A 25 -48.12 -27.61 0.17
C PRO A 25 -46.65 -27.73 -0.24
N ALA A 26 -46.36 -27.47 -1.52
CA ALA A 26 -45.00 -27.42 -2.02
C ALA A 26 -44.28 -26.21 -1.42
N ALA A 27 -43.08 -26.43 -0.86
CA ALA A 27 -42.23 -25.37 -0.34
C ALA A 27 -41.84 -24.40 -1.46
N THR A 28 -41.97 -23.10 -1.21
CA THR A 28 -41.56 -22.05 -2.16
C THR A 28 -40.04 -21.92 -2.18
N PRO A 29 -39.38 -21.95 -3.35
CA PRO A 29 -37.95 -21.73 -3.45
C PRO A 29 -37.61 -20.27 -3.10
N ALA A 30 -36.56 -20.06 -2.31
CA ALA A 30 -35.98 -18.73 -2.14
C ALA A 30 -34.83 -18.53 -3.13
N LEU A 31 -34.82 -17.37 -3.77
CA LEU A 31 -33.80 -16.95 -4.73
C LEU A 31 -33.03 -15.75 -4.20
N ALA A 32 -31.70 -15.84 -4.18
CA ALA A 32 -30.84 -14.68 -3.94
C ALA A 32 -29.60 -14.72 -4.84
N ALA A 33 -29.51 -13.80 -5.79
CA ALA A 33 -28.36 -13.66 -6.69
C ALA A 33 -27.96 -14.97 -7.41
N GLY A 34 -28.95 -15.69 -7.97
CA GLY A 34 -28.71 -16.96 -8.68
C GLY A 34 -28.55 -18.20 -7.80
N ARG A 35 -28.51 -18.04 -6.47
CA ARG A 35 -28.52 -19.14 -5.50
C ARG A 35 -29.96 -19.55 -5.19
N VAL A 36 -30.21 -20.85 -5.24
CA VAL A 36 -31.52 -21.45 -4.94
C VAL A 36 -31.39 -22.31 -3.69
N ALA A 37 -32.35 -22.22 -2.78
CA ALA A 37 -32.52 -23.17 -1.71
C ALA A 37 -34.01 -23.48 -1.47
N THR A 38 -34.29 -24.70 -1.02
CA THR A 38 -35.64 -25.21 -0.76
C THR A 38 -35.65 -26.06 0.50
N LEU A 39 -36.76 -26.01 1.23
CA LEU A 39 -37.05 -26.94 2.33
C LEU A 39 -37.85 -28.13 1.80
N SER A 40 -37.65 -29.32 2.38
CA SER A 40 -38.51 -30.47 2.10
C SER A 40 -39.94 -30.26 2.64
N VAL A 41 -40.05 -29.56 3.77
CA VAL A 41 -41.30 -29.19 4.43
C VAL A 41 -41.16 -27.78 4.99
N ASN A 42 -42.24 -27.00 4.97
CA ASN A 42 -42.28 -25.63 5.47
C ASN A 42 -42.98 -25.51 6.84
N VAL A 43 -43.34 -26.63 7.46
CA VAL A 43 -43.91 -26.71 8.81
C VAL A 43 -43.16 -27.80 9.58
N ALA A 44 -42.75 -27.51 10.82
CA ALA A 44 -42.04 -28.44 11.68
C ALA A 44 -42.37 -28.20 13.15
N LYS A 45 -42.16 -29.22 14.00
CA LYS A 45 -42.14 -29.07 15.46
C LYS A 45 -40.70 -28.79 15.94
N PRO A 46 -40.51 -28.11 17.08
CA PRO A 46 -39.18 -27.98 17.69
C PRO A 46 -38.48 -29.35 17.82
N GLY A 47 -37.24 -29.43 17.36
CA GLY A 47 -36.41 -30.65 17.34
C GLY A 47 -36.65 -31.58 16.15
N GLU A 48 -37.67 -31.34 15.32
CA GLU A 48 -37.90 -32.09 14.09
C GLU A 48 -36.86 -31.75 13.03
N THR A 49 -36.49 -32.73 12.21
CA THR A 49 -35.47 -32.54 11.17
C THR A 49 -36.13 -32.13 9.85
N VAL A 50 -35.63 -31.06 9.25
CA VAL A 50 -36.06 -30.53 7.96
C VAL A 50 -34.88 -30.57 6.99
N ARG A 51 -35.09 -31.15 5.81
CA ARG A 51 -34.07 -31.21 4.79
C ARG A 51 -34.03 -29.92 4.00
N VAL A 52 -32.83 -29.38 3.83
CA VAL A 52 -32.53 -28.21 3.01
C VAL A 52 -31.70 -28.65 1.82
N THR A 53 -32.14 -28.29 0.62
CA THR A 53 -31.41 -28.55 -0.62
C THR A 53 -31.14 -27.24 -1.33
N GLY A 54 -29.95 -27.08 -1.90
CA GLY A 54 -29.60 -25.87 -2.63
C GLY A 54 -28.72 -26.13 -3.85
N THR A 55 -28.78 -25.20 -4.80
CA THR A 55 -28.04 -25.22 -6.07
C THR A 55 -27.54 -23.83 -6.43
N GLY A 56 -26.44 -23.74 -7.17
CA GLY A 56 -25.85 -22.47 -7.61
C GLY A 56 -24.99 -21.79 -6.55
N TRP A 57 -24.53 -22.55 -5.56
CA TRP A 57 -23.66 -22.08 -4.48
C TRP A 57 -22.18 -22.25 -4.86
N THR A 58 -21.32 -21.39 -4.31
CA THR A 58 -19.88 -21.44 -4.56
C THR A 58 -19.31 -22.76 -4.03
N ALA A 59 -18.65 -23.54 -4.91
CA ALA A 59 -18.07 -24.82 -4.52
C ALA A 59 -17.00 -24.65 -3.43
N GLY A 60 -17.01 -25.55 -2.43
CA GLY A 60 -16.04 -25.55 -1.34
C GLY A 60 -16.30 -24.53 -0.23
N THR A 61 -17.32 -23.66 -0.32
CA THR A 61 -17.66 -22.76 0.78
C THR A 61 -18.37 -23.50 1.92
N LEU A 62 -18.11 -23.07 3.16
CA LEU A 62 -18.78 -23.61 4.34
C LEU A 62 -20.03 -22.78 4.65
N LEU A 63 -21.20 -23.41 4.53
CA LEU A 63 -22.48 -22.78 4.85
C LEU A 63 -22.90 -23.14 6.28
N GLN A 64 -23.48 -22.17 6.97
CA GLN A 64 -24.15 -22.34 8.26
C GLN A 64 -25.67 -22.22 8.07
N PHE A 65 -26.38 -23.13 8.72
CA PHE A 65 -27.84 -23.24 8.72
C PHE A 65 -28.32 -23.10 10.15
N VAL A 66 -29.25 -22.18 10.38
CA VAL A 66 -29.79 -21.92 11.73
C VAL A 66 -31.24 -21.46 11.66
N THR A 67 -32.05 -21.85 12.64
CA THR A 67 -33.44 -21.42 12.73
C THR A 67 -33.53 -20.08 13.47
N CYS A 68 -34.18 -19.08 12.87
CA CYS A 68 -34.31 -17.73 13.44
C CYS A 68 -35.76 -17.24 13.49
N GLY A 69 -36.08 -16.40 14.47
CA GLY A 69 -37.32 -15.61 14.55
C GLY A 69 -37.17 -14.25 13.87
N GLU A 70 -38.22 -13.41 13.88
CA GLU A 70 -38.26 -12.08 13.26
C GLU A 70 -37.77 -12.04 11.79
N GLY A 71 -37.92 -13.14 11.05
CA GLY A 71 -37.40 -13.28 9.69
C GLY A 71 -35.86 -13.26 9.58
N GLY A 72 -35.14 -13.41 10.70
CA GLY A 72 -33.68 -13.30 10.77
C GLY A 72 -33.15 -11.87 10.78
N LEU A 73 -34.01 -10.86 11.01
CA LEU A 73 -33.63 -9.44 10.89
C LEU A 73 -32.60 -8.98 11.92
N THR A 74 -32.69 -9.45 13.17
CA THR A 74 -31.79 -9.03 14.26
C THR A 74 -30.53 -9.90 14.36
N GLY A 75 -30.20 -10.61 13.28
CA GLY A 75 -29.01 -11.46 13.20
C GLY A 75 -29.03 -12.59 14.22
N SER A 76 -27.86 -12.94 14.76
CA SER A 76 -27.70 -14.04 15.72
C SER A 76 -28.58 -13.91 16.98
N ALA A 77 -28.97 -12.69 17.36
CA ALA A 77 -29.87 -12.45 18.50
C ALA A 77 -31.31 -12.97 18.28
N ALA A 78 -31.70 -13.26 17.03
CA ALA A 78 -32.96 -13.92 16.69
C ALA A 78 -32.83 -15.42 16.44
N CYS A 79 -31.63 -15.99 16.48
CA CYS A 79 -31.36 -17.33 16.00
C CYS A 79 -31.08 -18.32 17.14
N ASP A 80 -31.60 -19.54 17.03
CA ASP A 80 -31.25 -20.64 17.93
C ASP A 80 -29.93 -21.28 17.49
N THR A 81 -28.82 -20.70 17.95
CA THR A 81 -27.48 -21.15 17.59
C THR A 81 -27.11 -22.53 18.14
N ARG A 82 -27.87 -23.08 19.11
CA ARG A 82 -27.63 -24.43 19.66
C ARG A 82 -27.99 -25.52 18.66
N ALA A 83 -28.95 -25.26 17.79
CA ALA A 83 -29.38 -26.16 16.72
C ALA A 83 -28.70 -25.85 15.36
N ALA A 84 -27.66 -25.02 15.34
CA ALA A 84 -26.98 -24.65 14.11
C ALA A 84 -26.15 -25.81 13.54
N VAL A 85 -26.20 -25.97 12.22
CA VAL A 85 -25.43 -26.99 11.49
C VAL A 85 -24.59 -26.29 10.42
N ALA A 86 -23.37 -26.77 10.20
CA ALA A 86 -22.53 -26.31 9.09
C ALA A 86 -22.30 -27.44 8.08
N THR A 87 -22.31 -27.12 6.79
CA THR A 87 -22.08 -28.11 5.72
C THR A 87 -21.34 -27.47 4.56
N PRO A 88 -20.28 -28.11 4.02
CA PRO A 88 -19.58 -27.59 2.86
C PRO A 88 -20.41 -27.81 1.58
N VAL A 89 -20.30 -26.86 0.64
CA VAL A 89 -20.87 -26.99 -0.70
C VAL A 89 -20.01 -27.94 -1.53
N ARG A 90 -20.65 -28.88 -2.23
CA ARG A 90 -19.98 -29.85 -3.10
C ARG A 90 -19.34 -29.16 -4.32
N ALA A 91 -18.47 -29.88 -5.02
CA ALA A 91 -17.78 -29.39 -6.22
C ALA A 91 -18.73 -28.99 -7.36
N ASP A 92 -19.95 -29.54 -7.40
CA ASP A 92 -21.01 -29.22 -8.38
C ASP A 92 -21.88 -28.02 -7.97
N GLY A 93 -21.52 -27.30 -6.90
CA GLY A 93 -22.26 -26.13 -6.41
C GLY A 93 -23.60 -26.48 -5.75
N ARG A 94 -23.77 -27.74 -5.32
CA ARG A 94 -24.98 -28.24 -4.64
C ARG A 94 -24.69 -28.60 -3.19
N PHE A 95 -25.73 -28.56 -2.37
CA PHE A 95 -25.70 -29.12 -1.02
C PHE A 95 -27.04 -29.79 -0.67
N VAL A 96 -26.96 -30.72 0.28
CA VAL A 96 -28.11 -31.33 0.95
C VAL A 96 -27.73 -31.45 2.41
N VAL A 97 -28.54 -30.89 3.30
CA VAL A 97 -28.30 -30.92 4.75
C VAL A 97 -29.62 -31.11 5.48
N ASP A 98 -29.57 -31.86 6.58
CA ASP A 98 -30.70 -32.07 7.47
C ASP A 98 -30.50 -31.16 8.69
N VAL A 99 -31.43 -30.21 8.89
CA VAL A 99 -31.37 -29.17 9.91
C VAL A 99 -32.46 -29.42 10.94
N GLN A 100 -32.14 -29.35 12.23
CA GLN A 100 -33.17 -29.42 13.27
C GLN A 100 -33.90 -28.07 13.39
N ALA A 101 -35.22 -28.11 13.40
CA ALA A 101 -36.05 -26.94 13.68
C ALA A 101 -35.80 -26.49 15.12
N GLY A 102 -35.07 -25.38 15.28
CA GLY A 102 -34.72 -24.82 16.59
C GLY A 102 -35.90 -24.09 17.26
N THR A 103 -35.66 -23.58 18.47
CA THR A 103 -36.61 -22.71 19.19
C THR A 103 -36.01 -21.32 19.31
N PRO A 104 -36.19 -20.44 18.30
CA PRO A 104 -35.54 -19.14 18.30
C PRO A 104 -36.03 -18.27 19.47
N PRO A 105 -35.15 -17.43 20.07
CA PRO A 105 -35.50 -16.59 21.21
C PRO A 105 -36.51 -15.47 20.88
N ARG A 106 -36.71 -15.18 19.59
CA ARG A 106 -37.63 -14.16 19.08
C ARG A 106 -38.87 -14.79 18.45
N PRO A 107 -40.03 -14.09 18.45
CA PRO A 107 -41.25 -14.61 17.84
C PRO A 107 -41.11 -14.77 16.32
N CYS A 108 -41.88 -15.68 15.72
CA CYS A 108 -41.98 -15.84 14.27
C CYS A 108 -42.60 -14.57 13.62
N PRO A 109 -42.41 -14.31 12.32
CA PRO A 109 -42.13 -15.25 11.24
C PRO A 109 -40.75 -15.88 11.35
N CYS A 110 -40.71 -17.20 11.26
CA CYS A 110 -39.50 -17.96 11.43
C CYS A 110 -38.88 -18.32 10.07
N VAL A 111 -37.56 -18.39 10.03
CA VAL A 111 -36.80 -18.74 8.82
C VAL A 111 -35.68 -19.72 9.16
N VAL A 112 -35.35 -20.58 8.19
CA VAL A 112 -34.03 -21.23 8.15
C VAL A 112 -33.09 -20.26 7.44
N HIS A 113 -32.18 -19.67 8.21
CA HIS A 113 -31.17 -18.73 7.75
C HIS A 113 -29.94 -19.48 7.25
N ILE A 114 -29.53 -19.19 6.02
CA ILE A 114 -28.36 -19.79 5.35
C ILE A 114 -27.35 -18.69 5.08
N ALA A 115 -26.17 -18.79 5.69
CA ALA A 115 -25.08 -17.83 5.55
C ALA A 115 -23.73 -18.54 5.33
N GLU A 116 -22.79 -17.88 4.69
CA GLU A 116 -21.41 -18.36 4.58
C GLU A 116 -20.65 -18.04 5.88
N VAL A 117 -19.92 -19.01 6.44
CA VAL A 117 -19.20 -18.83 7.73
C VAL A 117 -18.09 -17.78 7.61
N GLN A 118 -17.44 -17.67 6.45
CA GLN A 118 -16.34 -16.73 6.20
C GLN A 118 -16.57 -15.88 4.94
N GLY A 119 -17.83 -15.68 4.55
CA GLY A 119 -18.20 -15.02 3.30
C GLY A 119 -18.96 -13.71 3.52
N SER A 120 -18.95 -12.86 2.49
CA SER A 120 -19.72 -11.61 2.42
C SER A 120 -21.01 -11.72 1.60
N ALA A 121 -21.35 -12.93 1.16
CA ALA A 121 -22.50 -13.16 0.31
C ALA A 121 -23.82 -12.92 1.08
N ILE A 122 -24.80 -12.32 0.39
CA ILE A 122 -26.12 -12.03 0.97
C ILE A 122 -26.74 -13.35 1.48
N PRO A 123 -27.23 -13.43 2.73
CA PRO A 123 -27.81 -14.65 3.26
C PRO A 123 -29.13 -15.01 2.57
N VAL A 124 -29.49 -16.30 2.60
CA VAL A 124 -30.77 -16.80 2.08
C VAL A 124 -31.65 -17.23 3.25
N ASN A 125 -32.87 -16.71 3.31
CA ASN A 125 -33.84 -17.02 4.36
C ASN A 125 -34.99 -17.85 3.77
N LEU A 126 -35.17 -19.08 4.27
CA LEU A 126 -36.27 -19.95 3.87
C LEU A 126 -37.38 -19.91 4.92
N PRO A 127 -38.61 -19.50 4.58
CA PRO A 127 -39.70 -19.42 5.56
C PRO A 127 -40.08 -20.81 6.10
N ILE A 128 -40.21 -20.91 7.42
CA ILE A 128 -40.64 -22.12 8.12
C ILE A 128 -41.64 -21.76 9.24
N SER A 129 -42.71 -22.54 9.37
CA SER A 129 -43.67 -22.44 10.48
C SER A 129 -43.28 -23.43 11.57
N ILE A 130 -43.00 -22.92 12.77
CA ILE A 130 -42.67 -23.75 13.93
C ILE A 130 -43.92 -23.90 14.78
N THR A 131 -44.41 -25.13 14.89
CA THR A 131 -45.64 -25.42 15.61
C THR A 131 -45.50 -25.07 17.08
N GLY A 132 -46.40 -24.23 17.60
CA GLY A 132 -46.41 -23.82 19.00
C GLY A 132 -45.47 -22.68 19.37
N HIS A 133 -44.72 -22.11 18.40
CA HIS A 133 -43.86 -20.94 18.65
C HIS A 133 -44.69 -19.64 18.53
N PRO A 134 -44.49 -18.64 19.40
CA PRO A 134 -45.22 -17.38 19.32
C PRO A 134 -44.98 -16.69 17.98
N VAL A 135 -46.07 -16.21 17.37
CA VAL A 135 -46.04 -15.39 16.15
C VAL A 135 -46.23 -13.93 16.55
N GLY A 136 -45.31 -13.07 16.11
CA GLY A 136 -45.33 -11.64 16.35
C GLY A 136 -45.29 -10.86 15.04
N THR A 137 -45.43 -9.55 15.14
CA THR A 137 -45.16 -8.66 14.01
C THR A 137 -43.67 -8.58 13.77
N ILE A 138 -43.26 -8.62 12.50
CA ILE A 138 -41.89 -8.30 12.13
C ILE A 138 -41.63 -6.86 12.60
N PRO A 139 -40.62 -6.58 13.44
CA PRO A 139 -40.22 -5.21 13.72
C PRO A 139 -40.03 -4.53 12.37
N ALA A 140 -40.70 -3.38 12.14
CA ALA A 140 -40.49 -2.61 10.94
C ALA A 140 -38.98 -2.47 10.80
N ALA A 141 -38.42 -3.07 9.74
CA ALA A 141 -36.99 -3.17 9.59
C ALA A 141 -36.48 -1.74 9.76
N ALA A 142 -35.77 -1.47 10.84
CA ALA A 142 -35.01 -0.24 10.97
C ALA A 142 -33.78 -0.38 10.05
N THR A 143 -33.98 -0.83 8.82
CA THR A 143 -33.27 -0.35 7.64
C THR A 143 -33.63 1.12 7.44
N ALA A 144 -33.42 1.96 8.45
CA ALA A 144 -32.71 3.17 8.10
C ALA A 144 -31.42 2.62 7.51
N ALA A 145 -31.21 2.78 6.20
CA ALA A 145 -29.88 2.63 5.64
C ALA A 145 -28.99 3.49 6.53
N ARG A 146 -28.28 2.89 7.49
CA ARG A 146 -27.37 3.59 8.39
C ARG A 146 -26.11 3.86 7.58
N GLU A 147 -26.28 4.50 6.43
CA GLU A 147 -25.20 4.82 5.53
C GLU A 147 -24.62 6.13 6.04
N LEU A 148 -23.35 6.09 6.44
CA LEU A 148 -22.62 7.29 6.82
C LEU A 148 -21.96 7.82 5.55
N THR A 149 -22.03 9.13 5.32
CA THR A 149 -21.37 9.75 4.18
C THR A 149 -19.99 10.25 4.61
N VAL A 150 -18.95 9.84 3.87
CA VAL A 150 -17.61 10.42 4.03
C VAL A 150 -17.60 11.79 3.36
N GLN A 151 -17.41 12.85 4.15
CA GLN A 151 -17.29 14.21 3.63
C GLN A 151 -15.84 14.56 3.28
N GLU A 152 -14.90 14.07 4.10
CA GLU A 152 -13.50 14.35 3.92
C GLU A 152 -12.67 13.12 4.29
N PHE A 153 -11.69 12.82 3.45
CA PHE A 153 -10.68 11.82 3.72
C PHE A 153 -9.37 12.26 3.09
N THR A 154 -8.53 12.90 3.87
CA THR A 154 -7.27 13.48 3.39
C THR A 154 -6.12 12.95 4.23
N LEU A 155 -5.03 12.60 3.55
CA LEU A 155 -3.76 12.24 4.17
C LEU A 155 -2.76 13.32 3.79
N THR A 156 -2.29 14.05 4.79
CA THR A 156 -1.45 15.24 4.59
C THR A 156 -0.20 15.16 5.45
N GLY A 157 0.80 15.98 5.14
CA GLY A 157 2.08 15.98 5.83
C GLY A 157 3.18 15.38 4.97
N GLY A 158 4.13 14.72 5.62
CA GLY A 158 5.34 14.21 4.98
C GLY A 158 6.54 15.06 5.34
N THR A 159 7.69 14.41 5.53
CA THR A 159 8.95 15.11 5.85
C THR A 159 9.97 14.98 4.73
N ALA A 160 10.76 16.03 4.50
CA ALA A 160 11.90 15.94 3.58
C ALA A 160 12.91 14.86 4.02
N ALA A 161 12.97 14.55 5.32
CA ALA A 161 13.79 13.47 5.85
C ALA A 161 13.35 12.08 5.36
N ALA A 162 12.06 11.87 5.08
CA ALA A 162 11.55 10.60 4.55
C ALA A 162 12.13 10.27 3.17
N TRP A 163 12.47 11.29 2.36
CA TRP A 163 13.17 11.10 1.09
C TRP A 163 14.57 10.51 1.27
N PHE A 164 15.14 10.60 2.48
CA PHE A 164 16.42 10.01 2.86
C PHE A 164 16.27 8.79 3.77
N GLY A 165 15.06 8.21 3.86
CA GLY A 165 14.79 6.98 4.61
C GLY A 165 14.49 7.18 6.10
N ALA A 166 14.27 8.41 6.56
CA ALA A 166 13.76 8.64 7.91
C ALA A 166 12.28 8.22 8.03
N ARG A 167 11.75 8.22 9.25
CA ARG A 167 10.31 8.00 9.50
C ARG A 167 9.50 9.10 8.84
N ASP A 168 8.37 8.73 8.24
CA ASP A 168 7.44 9.69 7.66
C ASP A 168 6.26 9.91 8.60
N ARG A 169 5.93 11.18 8.87
CA ARG A 169 4.82 11.57 9.75
C ARG A 169 3.72 12.21 8.92
N LEU A 170 2.61 11.51 8.84
CA LEU A 170 1.42 11.90 8.11
C LEU A 170 0.28 12.13 9.11
N THR A 171 -0.68 12.94 8.72
CA THR A 171 -1.89 13.21 9.46
C THR A 171 -3.07 12.84 8.58
N LEU A 172 -3.87 11.89 9.07
CA LEU A 172 -5.13 11.53 8.46
C LEU A 172 -6.25 12.39 9.03
N THR A 173 -6.99 13.08 8.17
CA THR A 173 -8.24 13.76 8.52
C THR A 173 -9.39 13.00 7.90
N TYR A 174 -10.30 12.50 8.73
CA TYR A 174 -11.45 11.74 8.31
C TYR A 174 -12.72 12.35 8.89
N THR A 175 -13.60 12.86 8.02
CA THR A 175 -14.87 13.47 8.41
C THR A 175 -16.03 12.63 7.91
N VAL A 176 -16.84 12.14 8.84
CA VAL A 176 -18.06 11.38 8.56
C VAL A 176 -19.29 12.19 8.93
N ARG A 177 -20.34 12.08 8.13
CA ARG A 177 -21.65 12.70 8.37
C ARG A 177 -22.72 11.63 8.47
N ASN A 178 -23.66 11.82 9.40
CA ASN A 178 -24.90 11.06 9.42
C ASN A 178 -25.95 11.76 8.54
N PRO A 179 -26.22 11.31 7.31
CA PRO A 179 -27.27 11.89 6.47
C PRO A 179 -28.68 11.46 6.90
N THR A 180 -28.80 10.45 7.77
CA THR A 180 -30.07 9.80 8.09
C THR A 180 -30.86 10.60 9.12
N PRO A 181 -32.21 10.48 9.14
CA PRO A 181 -33.06 11.11 10.14
C PRO A 181 -32.99 10.43 11.53
N ALA A 182 -32.23 9.34 11.66
CA ALA A 182 -32.06 8.61 12.91
C ALA A 182 -30.69 8.90 13.53
N ALA A 183 -30.64 9.09 14.86
CA ALA A 183 -29.36 9.23 15.55
C ALA A 183 -28.62 7.89 15.65
N LEU A 184 -27.31 7.87 15.43
CA LEU A 184 -26.47 6.75 15.82
C LEU A 184 -26.04 6.91 17.28
N THR A 185 -26.39 5.95 18.13
CA THR A 185 -26.05 5.97 19.57
C THR A 185 -24.55 5.81 19.80
N SER A 186 -23.93 4.85 19.12
CA SER A 186 -22.49 4.60 19.16
C SER A 186 -22.02 4.06 17.81
N ALA A 187 -20.83 4.50 17.40
CA ALA A 187 -20.16 4.00 16.21
C ALA A 187 -18.65 3.90 16.49
N THR A 188 -18.00 2.87 15.97
CA THR A 188 -16.56 2.65 16.20
C THR A 188 -15.81 2.97 14.93
N VAL A 189 -14.93 3.97 15.01
CA VAL A 189 -13.99 4.33 13.95
C VAL A 189 -12.81 3.38 14.04
N GLN A 190 -12.49 2.68 12.96
CA GLN A 190 -11.32 1.82 12.84
C GLN A 190 -10.45 2.30 11.69
N ILE A 191 -9.17 2.51 11.97
CA ILE A 191 -8.19 2.90 10.96
C ILE A 191 -7.13 1.82 10.86
N ARG A 192 -6.86 1.40 9.63
CA ARG A 192 -5.88 0.37 9.30
C ARG A 192 -4.79 0.95 8.41
N LEU A 193 -3.58 0.45 8.61
CA LEU A 193 -2.43 0.74 7.76
C LEU A 193 -2.03 -0.56 7.09
N GLY A 194 -2.22 -0.61 5.77
CA GLY A 194 -1.79 -1.69 4.90
C GLY A 194 -0.47 -1.33 4.23
N GLY A 195 0.49 -2.24 4.25
CA GLY A 195 1.78 -2.07 3.59
C GLY A 195 2.71 -3.23 3.89
N GLY A 196 2.96 -4.09 2.90
CA GLY A 196 3.84 -5.26 3.05
C GLY A 196 3.15 -6.58 3.41
N GLY A 197 1.81 -6.67 3.40
CA GLY A 197 1.09 -7.96 3.49
C GLY A 197 -0.13 -7.98 4.41
N ASP A 198 -0.19 -7.13 5.44
CA ASP A 198 -1.25 -7.15 6.46
C ASP A 198 -1.90 -5.77 6.64
N ASP A 199 -3.25 -5.73 6.67
CA ASP A 199 -4.06 -4.56 7.03
C ASP A 199 -4.29 -4.55 8.56
N ASN A 200 -3.30 -4.07 9.32
CA ASN A 200 -3.39 -4.04 10.77
C ASN A 200 -4.17 -2.80 11.26
N ILE A 201 -5.12 -3.02 12.17
CA ILE A 201 -5.80 -1.93 12.89
C ILE A 201 -4.78 -1.33 13.87
N PHE A 202 -4.42 -0.06 13.68
CA PHE A 202 -3.49 0.64 14.58
C PHE A 202 -4.17 1.73 15.41
N HIS A 203 -5.39 2.13 15.04
CA HIS A 203 -6.17 3.11 15.78
C HIS A 203 -7.65 2.73 15.78
N GLN A 204 -8.27 2.83 16.95
CA GLN A 204 -9.68 2.59 17.17
C GLN A 204 -10.23 3.58 18.20
N GLU A 205 -11.31 4.27 17.87
CA GLU A 205 -12.00 5.21 18.76
C GLU A 205 -13.51 5.02 18.67
N VAL A 206 -14.22 5.18 19.78
CA VAL A 206 -15.68 5.15 19.82
C VAL A 206 -16.20 6.57 19.70
N VAL A 207 -17.03 6.81 18.69
CA VAL A 207 -17.79 8.05 18.53
C VAL A 207 -19.17 7.84 19.13
N GLU A 208 -19.42 8.52 20.24
CA GLU A 208 -20.73 8.54 20.90
C GLU A 208 -21.66 9.57 20.24
N GLY A 209 -22.91 9.17 20.00
CA GLY A 209 -23.99 10.09 19.63
C GLY A 209 -23.77 10.91 18.37
N LEU A 210 -24.10 10.35 17.20
CA LEU A 210 -24.11 11.09 15.93
C LEU A 210 -25.56 11.41 15.52
N ALA A 211 -25.98 12.64 15.80
CA ALA A 211 -27.34 13.11 15.52
C ALA A 211 -27.62 13.23 14.00
N PRO A 212 -28.90 13.30 13.58
CA PRO A 212 -29.27 13.53 12.19
C PRO A 212 -28.61 14.78 11.60
N GLY A 213 -27.93 14.62 10.47
CA GLY A 213 -27.22 15.70 9.77
C GLY A 213 -25.89 16.13 10.39
N GLN A 214 -25.50 15.58 11.54
CA GLN A 214 -24.27 15.93 12.24
C GLN A 214 -23.05 15.30 11.56
N SER A 215 -21.95 16.04 11.54
CA SER A 215 -20.64 15.57 11.11
C SER A 215 -19.68 15.43 12.29
N ARG A 216 -18.76 14.47 12.20
CA ARG A 216 -17.67 14.28 13.13
C ARG A 216 -16.37 14.12 12.37
N THR A 217 -15.38 14.92 12.74
CA THR A 217 -14.01 14.85 12.23
C THR A 217 -13.13 14.12 13.23
N VAL A 218 -12.35 13.16 12.73
CA VAL A 218 -11.35 12.39 13.47
C VAL A 218 -10.00 12.65 12.81
N THR A 219 -9.03 13.08 13.61
CA THR A 219 -7.67 13.38 13.16
C THR A 219 -6.70 12.41 13.80
N VAL A 220 -5.99 11.62 12.99
CA VAL A 220 -5.13 10.54 13.49
C VAL A 220 -3.73 10.65 12.91
N PRO A 221 -2.67 10.65 13.76
CA PRO A 221 -1.31 10.60 13.29
C PRO A 221 -1.00 9.21 12.72
N VAL A 222 -0.42 9.18 11.51
CA VAL A 222 0.01 7.97 10.82
C VAL A 222 1.53 8.05 10.66
N GLU A 223 2.25 7.14 11.30
CA GLU A 223 3.71 7.06 11.19
C GLU A 223 4.11 5.89 10.30
N LEU A 224 4.91 6.18 9.26
CA LEU A 224 5.56 5.16 8.45
C LEU A 224 6.94 4.82 9.04
N PRO A 225 7.37 3.55 8.97
CA PRO A 225 8.64 3.13 9.54
C PRO A 225 9.85 3.77 8.84
N ILE A 226 11.02 3.67 9.47
CA ILE A 226 12.28 4.01 8.80
C ILE A 226 12.47 3.14 7.56
N ALA A 227 13.11 3.68 6.54
CA ALA A 227 13.32 3.00 5.26
C ALA A 227 12.01 2.42 4.66
N ALA A 228 10.88 3.08 4.91
CA ALA A 228 9.62 2.76 4.24
C ALA A 228 9.82 2.77 2.73
N PHE A 229 9.40 1.68 2.09
CA PHE A 229 9.59 1.45 0.66
C PHE A 229 8.33 0.84 0.06
N GLY A 230 7.77 1.51 -0.93
CA GLY A 230 6.59 1.03 -1.66
C GLY A 230 5.33 1.84 -1.37
N ARG A 231 4.19 1.23 -1.69
CA ARG A 231 2.88 1.83 -1.53
C ARG A 231 2.27 1.40 -0.20
N TYR A 232 1.91 2.37 0.62
CA TYR A 232 1.16 2.20 1.85
C TYR A 232 -0.29 2.61 1.61
N VAL A 233 -1.24 1.87 2.16
CA VAL A 233 -2.67 2.13 2.05
C VAL A 233 -3.21 2.41 3.44
N VAL A 234 -3.75 3.60 3.65
CA VAL A 234 -4.49 3.94 4.87
C VAL A 234 -5.96 3.74 4.58
N SER A 235 -6.62 2.90 5.38
CA SER A 235 -8.07 2.69 5.30
C SER A 235 -8.74 3.13 6.59
N ALA A 236 -9.91 3.73 6.47
CA ALA A 236 -10.76 4.05 7.60
C ALA A 236 -12.16 3.51 7.36
N ASP A 237 -12.81 3.11 8.43
CA ASP A 237 -14.19 2.64 8.42
C ASP A 237 -14.88 3.01 9.73
N VAL A 238 -16.20 3.17 9.69
CA VAL A 238 -17.04 3.41 10.87
C VAL A 238 -18.08 2.32 10.95
N SER A 239 -17.82 1.29 11.76
CA SER A 239 -18.73 0.17 11.98
C SER A 239 -19.28 -0.49 10.69
N GLY A 240 -18.50 -0.50 9.61
CA GLY A 240 -18.87 -1.03 8.29
C GLY A 240 -19.71 -0.10 7.41
N LEU A 241 -19.96 1.14 7.86
CA LEU A 241 -20.95 2.05 7.26
C LEU A 241 -20.33 3.10 6.33
N ALA A 242 -19.01 3.28 6.36
CA ALA A 242 -18.31 4.32 5.59
C ALA A 242 -16.85 3.95 5.26
N PRO A 243 -16.60 2.82 4.57
CA PRO A 243 -15.24 2.41 4.23
C PRO A 243 -14.62 3.32 3.18
N VAL A 244 -13.41 3.82 3.45
CA VAL A 244 -12.64 4.66 2.53
C VAL A 244 -11.15 4.33 2.60
N ARG A 245 -10.42 4.53 1.49
CA ARG A 245 -9.01 4.16 1.34
C ARG A 245 -8.24 5.21 0.56
N VAL A 246 -6.99 5.45 0.96
CA VAL A 246 -6.05 6.34 0.27
C VAL A 246 -4.67 5.71 0.28
N SER A 247 -3.93 5.88 -0.82
CA SER A 247 -2.56 5.37 -0.95
C SER A 247 -1.53 6.48 -0.80
N HIS A 248 -0.43 6.18 -0.12
CA HIS A 248 0.76 7.01 -0.02
C HIS A 248 1.98 6.24 -0.53
N ASP A 249 2.73 6.84 -1.45
CA ASP A 249 3.94 6.25 -2.00
C ASP A 249 5.15 6.72 -1.19
N ALA A 250 5.76 5.82 -0.44
CA ALA A 250 6.95 6.09 0.36
C ALA A 250 8.18 5.53 -0.37
N TYR A 251 8.92 6.41 -1.05
CA TYR A 251 10.17 6.05 -1.73
C TYR A 251 11.29 7.01 -1.34
N PRO A 252 12.47 6.51 -0.93
CA PRO A 252 13.60 7.33 -0.52
C PRO A 252 14.35 7.91 -1.73
N TRP A 253 13.67 8.74 -2.53
CA TRP A 253 14.24 9.35 -3.74
C TRP A 253 15.46 10.22 -3.47
N GLY A 254 15.47 10.93 -2.33
CA GLY A 254 16.62 11.74 -1.90
C GLY A 254 17.89 10.89 -1.76
N LEU A 255 17.77 9.68 -1.20
CA LEU A 255 18.88 8.74 -1.09
C LEU A 255 19.36 8.26 -2.47
N ILE A 256 18.44 7.99 -3.40
CA ILE A 256 18.79 7.57 -4.76
C ILE A 256 19.50 8.70 -5.50
N LEU A 257 18.97 9.91 -5.43
CA LEU A 257 19.51 11.09 -6.12
C LEU A 257 20.88 11.50 -5.60
N ILE A 258 21.11 11.48 -4.28
CA ILE A 258 22.41 11.85 -3.73
C ILE A 258 23.50 10.86 -4.13
N ASN A 259 23.18 9.56 -4.18
CA ASN A 259 24.11 8.54 -4.64
C ASN A 259 24.38 8.67 -6.15
N ALA A 260 23.34 8.91 -6.96
CA ALA A 260 23.49 9.14 -8.39
C ALA A 260 24.37 10.37 -8.67
N LEU A 261 24.16 11.47 -7.93
CA LEU A 261 24.99 12.67 -8.01
C LEU A 261 26.44 12.39 -7.59
N GLY A 262 26.65 11.65 -6.50
CA GLY A 262 27.98 11.24 -6.06
C GLY A 262 28.74 10.44 -7.13
N ILE A 263 28.08 9.46 -7.75
CA ILE A 263 28.64 8.68 -8.86
C ILE A 263 28.97 9.60 -10.05
N ALA A 264 28.06 10.50 -10.43
CA ALA A 264 28.29 11.44 -11.52
C ALA A 264 29.51 12.33 -11.27
N LEU A 265 29.70 12.83 -10.05
CA LEU A 265 30.87 13.64 -9.67
C LEU A 265 32.17 12.82 -9.69
N ILE A 266 32.14 11.56 -9.26
CA ILE A 266 33.30 10.65 -9.34
C ILE A 266 33.68 10.41 -10.81
N VAL A 267 32.70 10.06 -11.65
CA VAL A 267 32.92 9.84 -13.09
C VAL A 267 33.49 11.09 -13.75
N TRP A 268 32.90 12.26 -13.48
CA TRP A 268 33.41 13.53 -13.99
C TRP A 268 34.83 13.85 -13.54
N GLY A 269 35.16 13.58 -12.27
CA GLY A 269 36.51 13.69 -11.73
C GLY A 269 37.51 12.78 -12.45
N LEU A 270 37.13 11.52 -12.68
CA LEU A 270 37.94 10.54 -13.41
C LEU A 270 38.15 10.95 -14.87
N VAL A 271 37.09 11.36 -15.57
CA VAL A 271 37.17 11.83 -16.96
C VAL A 271 38.10 13.03 -17.07
N ARG A 272 37.99 14.04 -16.20
CA ARG A 272 38.92 15.19 -16.20
C ARG A 272 40.36 14.78 -15.87
N ARG A 273 40.56 13.83 -14.95
CA ARG A 273 41.91 13.33 -14.61
C ARG A 273 42.53 12.58 -15.78
N LEU A 274 41.77 11.72 -16.46
CA LEU A 274 42.23 10.96 -17.63
C LEU A 274 42.45 11.87 -18.84
N GLY A 275 41.57 12.84 -19.08
CA GLY A 275 41.74 13.86 -20.13
C GLY A 275 43.02 14.66 -19.95
N ARG A 276 43.32 15.11 -18.72
CA ARG A 276 44.60 15.80 -18.43
C ARG A 276 45.81 14.90 -18.65
N ARG A 277 45.74 13.60 -18.32
CA ARG A 277 46.82 12.65 -18.57
C ARG A 277 47.06 12.39 -20.05
N ARG A 278 45.99 12.29 -20.85
CA ARG A 278 46.08 12.15 -22.31
C ARG A 278 46.66 13.39 -22.96
N ALA A 279 46.14 14.57 -22.60
CA ALA A 279 46.66 15.85 -23.07
C ALA A 279 48.16 15.99 -22.79
N LEU A 280 48.65 15.57 -21.62
CA LEU A 280 50.10 15.58 -21.31
C LEU A 280 50.91 14.52 -22.07
N ARG A 281 50.30 13.41 -22.50
CA ARG A 281 50.96 12.35 -23.28
C ARG A 281 51.08 12.72 -24.75
N ASP A 282 50.11 13.47 -25.26
CA ASP A 282 50.04 13.90 -26.66
C ASP A 282 50.78 15.23 -26.92
N VAL A 283 51.44 15.79 -25.90
CA VAL A 283 52.40 16.90 -26.09
C VAL A 283 53.61 16.35 -26.83
N ASP A 284 53.86 16.84 -28.03
CA ASP A 284 55.08 16.56 -28.78
C ASP A 284 56.28 17.13 -27.98
N PRO A 285 57.27 16.29 -27.58
CA PRO A 285 58.46 16.78 -26.90
C PRO A 285 59.26 17.81 -27.71
N ALA A 286 59.06 17.90 -29.03
CA ALA A 286 59.63 18.96 -29.87
C ALA A 286 58.90 20.32 -29.73
N ASP A 287 57.59 20.31 -29.41
CA ASP A 287 56.79 21.50 -29.07
C ASP A 287 56.87 21.86 -27.58
N ALA A 288 57.41 20.95 -26.76
CA ALA A 288 57.68 21.19 -25.36
C ALA A 288 58.83 22.21 -25.24
N LEU A 289 58.44 23.48 -25.07
CA LEU A 289 59.28 24.52 -24.49
C LEU A 289 60.08 23.93 -23.32
N LEU A 290 61.37 24.29 -23.24
CA LEU A 290 62.37 23.83 -22.27
C LEU A 290 61.77 23.28 -20.97
N PRO A 291 62.32 22.20 -20.39
CA PRO A 291 61.80 21.61 -19.17
C PRO A 291 61.54 22.71 -18.14
N ALA A 292 60.34 22.67 -17.55
CA ALA A 292 59.82 23.73 -16.67
C ALA A 292 60.72 24.05 -15.46
N VAL A 293 61.71 23.19 -15.22
CA VAL A 293 62.83 23.38 -14.30
C VAL A 293 64.13 23.00 -15.01
N VAL A 294 65.08 23.94 -15.08
CA VAL A 294 66.43 23.69 -15.61
C VAL A 294 67.43 23.72 -14.46
N ARG A 295 68.27 22.68 -14.32
CA ARG A 295 69.35 22.65 -13.33
C ARG A 295 70.57 23.40 -13.87
N LEU A 296 71.04 24.38 -13.11
CA LEU A 296 72.32 25.06 -13.30
C LEU A 296 73.36 24.34 -12.45
N GLY A 297 74.01 23.31 -13.01
CA GLY A 297 74.95 22.47 -12.27
C GLY A 297 76.10 23.24 -11.61
N SER A 298 76.62 24.28 -12.27
CA SER A 298 77.72 25.13 -11.79
C SER A 298 77.34 26.04 -10.63
N LEU A 299 76.07 26.46 -10.55
CA LEU A 299 75.55 27.35 -9.51
C LEU A 299 74.83 26.59 -8.39
N GLY A 300 74.64 25.27 -8.54
CA GLY A 300 73.78 24.48 -7.66
C GLY A 300 72.32 24.95 -7.66
N ALA A 301 71.92 25.76 -8.64
CA ALA A 301 70.64 26.45 -8.69
C ALA A 301 69.70 25.81 -9.71
N TYR A 302 68.41 26.15 -9.64
CA TYR A 302 67.42 25.72 -10.62
C TYR A 302 66.64 26.93 -11.12
N LEU A 303 66.49 27.06 -12.44
CA LEU A 303 65.58 28.03 -13.05
C LEU A 303 64.21 27.40 -13.16
N VAL A 304 63.23 27.98 -12.46
CA VAL A 304 61.83 27.56 -12.50
C VAL A 304 61.05 28.64 -13.24
N PHE A 305 60.46 28.29 -14.38
CA PHE A 305 59.67 29.25 -15.15
C PHE A 305 58.31 29.49 -14.49
N ASP A 306 57.77 30.70 -14.63
CA ASP A 306 56.54 31.12 -13.96
C ASP A 306 55.32 30.28 -14.32
N ASP A 307 55.33 29.70 -15.52
CA ASP A 307 54.32 28.80 -16.08
C ASP A 307 54.51 27.33 -15.69
N ALA A 308 55.55 27.00 -14.92
CA ALA A 308 55.81 25.63 -14.47
C ALA A 308 54.61 25.06 -13.68
N PRO A 309 54.18 23.80 -13.93
CA PRO A 309 53.13 23.15 -13.15
C PRO A 309 53.51 23.12 -11.66
N GLY A 310 52.75 23.81 -10.81
CA GLY A 310 53.04 23.90 -9.37
C GLY A 310 53.89 25.12 -8.96
N SER A 311 54.27 26.01 -9.88
CA SER A 311 55.03 27.25 -9.60
C SER A 311 54.38 28.14 -8.54
N ARG A 312 53.04 28.12 -8.41
CA ARG A 312 52.30 28.82 -7.35
C ARG A 312 52.50 28.21 -5.95
N ARG A 313 52.65 26.90 -5.84
CA ARG A 313 52.98 26.23 -4.55
C ARG A 313 54.45 26.44 -4.21
N LEU A 314 55.33 26.34 -5.21
CA LEU A 314 56.75 26.66 -5.08
C LEU A 314 56.96 28.11 -4.64
N ARG A 315 56.27 29.10 -5.23
CA ARG A 315 56.31 30.51 -4.78
C ARG A 315 55.85 30.71 -3.34
N ARG A 316 54.82 29.99 -2.90
CA ARG A 316 54.34 30.06 -1.50
C ARG A 316 55.34 29.48 -0.51
N HIS A 317 56.09 28.44 -0.91
CA HIS A 317 57.18 27.89 -0.08
C HIS A 317 58.48 28.70 -0.20
N ALA A 318 58.77 29.25 -1.37
CA ALA A 318 59.96 30.04 -1.68
C ALA A 318 59.93 31.48 -1.11
N GLY A 319 58.88 31.85 -0.38
CA GLY A 319 58.93 32.95 0.59
C GLY A 319 60.01 32.74 1.67
N ALA A 320 60.60 31.55 1.74
CA ALA A 320 61.91 31.29 2.31
C ALA A 320 62.76 30.55 1.25
N GLN A 321 63.99 31.03 1.03
CA GLN A 321 64.96 30.48 0.07
C GLN A 321 64.97 28.93 0.10
N LEU A 322 64.73 28.30 -1.03
CA LEU A 322 64.73 26.83 -1.14
C LEU A 322 66.17 26.32 -0.89
N SER A 323 66.44 25.80 0.29
CA SER A 323 67.68 25.07 0.55
C SER A 323 67.73 23.80 -0.32
N LEU A 324 68.96 23.43 -0.71
CA LEU A 324 69.22 22.27 -1.57
C LEU A 324 68.58 20.97 -1.03
N ASP A 325 68.49 20.85 0.29
CA ASP A 325 67.98 19.67 0.99
C ASP A 325 66.46 19.58 0.98
N ASN A 326 65.76 20.72 1.10
CA ASN A 326 64.30 20.78 0.97
C ASN A 326 63.85 20.43 -0.45
N LEU A 327 64.67 20.77 -1.46
CA LEU A 327 64.39 20.43 -2.86
C LEU A 327 64.60 18.94 -3.15
N ARG A 328 65.66 18.32 -2.58
CA ARG A 328 65.93 16.88 -2.70
C ARG A 328 64.84 16.02 -2.09
N ALA A 329 64.27 16.46 -0.96
CA ALA A 329 63.13 15.79 -0.32
C ALA A 329 61.87 15.81 -1.20
N LEU A 330 61.71 16.84 -2.05
CA LEU A 330 60.55 17.02 -2.95
C LEU A 330 60.64 16.21 -4.24
N ILE A 331 61.86 15.98 -4.74
CA ILE A 331 62.10 15.34 -6.05
C ILE A 331 62.37 13.83 -5.91
N GLY A 332 62.70 13.35 -4.71
CA GLY A 332 63.17 11.98 -4.50
C GLY A 332 64.61 11.83 -4.96
N ALA A 333 65.43 11.11 -4.18
CA ALA A 333 66.88 11.04 -4.40
C ALA A 333 67.23 10.32 -5.72
N GLY A 334 67.32 11.09 -6.81
CA GLY A 334 67.82 10.62 -8.10
C GLY A 334 69.35 10.46 -8.07
N ASN A 335 69.83 9.31 -7.61
CA ASN A 335 71.23 8.93 -7.69
C ASN A 335 71.50 8.21 -9.02
N GLY A 336 71.51 8.97 -10.12
CA GLY A 336 71.86 8.46 -11.47
C GLY A 336 73.21 9.02 -11.96
N PRO A 337 73.98 8.25 -12.75
CA PRO A 337 75.26 8.69 -13.29
C PRO A 337 75.04 9.74 -14.39
N GLY A 338 75.73 10.89 -14.28
CA GLY A 338 75.54 12.07 -15.15
C GLY A 338 75.60 13.42 -14.41
N ALA A 339 75.94 13.43 -13.12
CA ALA A 339 75.91 14.62 -12.27
C ALA A 339 76.93 15.74 -12.59
N GLY A 340 77.64 15.66 -13.72
CA GLY A 340 78.77 16.53 -14.03
C GLY A 340 78.82 17.14 -15.44
N GLU A 341 77.81 16.97 -16.30
CA GLU A 341 77.85 17.58 -17.65
C GLU A 341 76.50 18.22 -18.00
N SER A 342 76.37 19.50 -17.69
CA SER A 342 75.38 20.35 -18.33
C SER A 342 76.02 21.71 -18.56
N VAL A 343 76.62 21.88 -19.74
CA VAL A 343 76.99 23.21 -20.25
C VAL A 343 75.69 23.85 -20.71
N LEU A 344 75.21 24.83 -19.94
CA LEU A 344 74.05 25.61 -20.32
C LEU A 344 74.50 26.63 -21.38
N ASP A 345 74.02 26.48 -22.60
CA ASP A 345 74.20 27.47 -23.67
C ASP A 345 73.36 28.72 -23.34
N LEU A 346 74.05 29.78 -22.91
CA LEU A 346 73.44 31.03 -22.48
C LEU A 346 72.84 31.82 -23.64
N ASP A 347 73.35 31.66 -24.86
CA ASP A 347 72.82 32.32 -26.06
C ASP A 347 71.52 31.65 -26.52
N ALA A 348 71.47 30.32 -26.48
CA ALA A 348 70.24 29.57 -26.73
C ALA A 348 69.14 29.92 -25.71
N LEU A 349 69.51 30.08 -24.43
CA LEU A 349 68.59 30.53 -23.38
C LEU A 349 68.12 31.98 -23.63
N GLY A 350 69.03 32.87 -24.00
CA GLY A 350 68.74 34.27 -24.32
C GLY A 350 67.73 34.42 -25.47
N HIS A 351 67.90 33.66 -26.55
CA HIS A 351 66.99 33.69 -27.70
C HIS A 351 65.58 33.19 -27.36
N VAL A 352 65.45 32.18 -26.51
CA VAL A 352 64.14 31.66 -26.07
C VAL A 352 63.44 32.66 -25.14
N LEU A 353 64.17 33.26 -24.20
CA LEU A 353 63.63 34.30 -23.31
C LEU A 353 63.18 35.54 -24.09
N ALA A 354 63.96 35.96 -25.09
CA ALA A 354 63.62 37.09 -25.96
C ALA A 354 62.35 36.86 -26.79
N ARG A 355 62.11 35.63 -27.27
CA ARG A 355 60.86 35.29 -27.97
C ARG A 355 59.65 35.25 -27.04
N ARG A 356 59.84 34.81 -25.79
CA ARG A 356 58.75 34.57 -24.83
C ARG A 356 58.36 35.81 -24.03
N TYR A 357 59.33 36.70 -23.79
CA TYR A 357 59.16 37.98 -23.10
C TYR A 357 59.76 39.12 -23.93
N PRO A 358 59.08 39.57 -25.00
CA PRO A 358 59.63 40.53 -25.96
C PRO A 358 59.87 41.96 -25.42
N ARG A 359 59.71 42.19 -24.10
CA ARG A 359 60.02 43.46 -23.46
C ARG A 359 61.03 43.28 -22.32
N SER A 360 62.26 43.66 -22.66
CA SER A 360 63.41 44.06 -21.82
C SER A 360 63.89 43.08 -20.74
N ILE A 361 64.83 42.21 -21.13
CA ILE A 361 65.98 41.88 -20.28
C ILE A 361 67.22 42.21 -21.10
N SER A 362 67.78 43.41 -20.91
CA SER A 362 69.14 43.72 -21.35
C SER A 362 70.09 43.09 -20.34
N LEU A 363 70.62 41.90 -20.64
CA LEU A 363 71.77 41.37 -19.92
C LEU A 363 73.00 42.16 -20.39
N LEU A 364 73.37 43.11 -19.54
CA LEU A 364 74.62 43.86 -19.43
C LEU A 364 75.70 43.51 -20.47
N GLU A 365 76.02 44.50 -21.31
CA GLU A 365 77.33 44.66 -21.94
C GLU A 365 78.41 44.61 -20.85
N GLU A 366 79.35 43.67 -20.99
CA GLU A 366 80.70 43.80 -20.48
C GLU A 366 81.37 44.99 -21.18
N ASN A 367 82.02 45.87 -20.43
CA ASN A 367 83.36 46.35 -20.76
C ASN A 367 83.99 47.07 -19.56
N GLU A 368 85.31 46.88 -19.49
CA GLU A 368 86.31 47.35 -18.52
C GLU A 368 86.24 48.82 -18.11
#